data_AF-A0A1B4PS10-F1
#
_entry.id   AF-A0A1B4PS10-F1
#
_cell.length_a   1.000
_cell.length_b   1.000
_cell.length_c   1.000
_cell.angle_alpha   90.00
_cell.angle_beta   90.00
_cell.angle_gamma   90.00
#
_symmetry.space_group_name_H-M   'P 1'
#
loop_
_entity.id
_entity.type
_entity.pdbx_description
1 polymer ?
#
loop_
_entity_poly.entity_id
_entity_poly.type
_entity_poly.pdbx_seq_one_letter_code
_entity_poly.pdbx_strand_id
1 'polypeptide(L)'
;MKTSLHFEAPSDLSVGTVRITGEGQTIADWVATPDNRTFEGDNLTPGIYSVEIGPAGVSPQSVLFEVREGQPNQVVLPSFSALSSSGSNTSFFDADSQKTVAEVPHSVKLNALEKLDLSSYQSGIFSDIVRESVIDSRRSQQVEVSKEKRRISIGLSEEKRGRETFDTFAGQSSIALFSGRLEIELPTDLHRDRWAGHRVRLSVAIEQVRVERCLLPLYRGGTRIMVAAPSFAPADLEFSVIPVDPKLRALARALDAGTSAEAAAVRDDVVGKGDLATQFADWADPWAAILTGLLAIRFPEIFQPIERVWADKLVERAGWAFDAHVIRASQALASAHSASRQAQDEAVADAIAFLAKAQVAGSPYYRYTNQLFAEMAAGIADYLKTSSPRVDSAIVKRFDRLYGRWHRELPLQRGVGWTFTWLARDLAALKERNVLVPYRQASGKLRHRDTSIIFEGQVSAGQIAIIGGGRDALRGLPNNDVVLSTADERSEDVPEYGLSRMPALSRAPGPDKDPNRGRFGGQASESGFHLMAAFEPTKHRDWVTVVLTVEAERSIKIGLGDFAWFVLHPTFSPSALKVAFRGNRARLRLQAWGGFTVGVWLPQAGLELECDLAQVEGAPEIVRLR
;
A
#
# COMPACT_ATOMS: atom_id res chain seq x y z
N MET A 1 -13.48 43.78 2.81
CA MET A 1 -13.29 43.09 4.12
C MET A 1 -11.99 42.29 4.07
N LYS A 2 -11.42 41.82 5.18
CA LYS A 2 -10.26 40.90 5.11
C LYS A 2 -10.75 39.53 4.62
N THR A 3 -10.17 39.03 3.55
CA THR A 3 -10.38 37.68 3.04
C THR A 3 -9.20 36.83 3.48
N SER A 4 -9.46 35.82 4.31
CA SER A 4 -8.44 34.89 4.79
C SER A 4 -8.71 33.47 4.30
N LEU A 5 -7.64 32.69 4.18
CA LEU A 5 -7.66 31.27 3.85
C LEU A 5 -6.87 30.50 4.91
N HIS A 6 -7.51 29.52 5.52
CA HIS A 6 -6.85 28.45 6.26
C HIS A 6 -6.97 27.17 5.43
N PHE A 7 -5.83 26.67 4.97
CA PHE A 7 -5.74 25.47 4.16
C PHE A 7 -5.02 24.37 4.93
N GLU A 8 -5.55 23.15 4.90
CA GLU A 8 -4.90 21.95 5.42
C GLU A 8 -4.80 20.88 4.33
N ALA A 9 -3.56 20.46 4.03
CA ALA A 9 -3.28 19.38 3.09
C ALA A 9 -3.77 18.02 3.64
N PRO A 10 -3.92 16.97 2.79
CA PRO A 10 -4.43 15.68 3.21
C PRO A 10 -3.75 15.11 4.45
N SER A 11 -4.53 14.55 5.37
CA SER A 11 -4.01 14.05 6.65
C SER A 11 -3.07 12.85 6.53
N ASP A 12 -3.15 12.10 5.44
CA ASP A 12 -2.27 10.97 5.10
C ASP A 12 -1.09 11.36 4.19
N LEU A 13 -0.94 12.66 3.88
CA LEU A 13 0.24 13.19 3.18
C LEU A 13 1.46 13.05 4.08
N SER A 14 2.43 12.27 3.64
CA SER A 14 3.66 12.05 4.40
C SER A 14 4.78 13.01 4.02
N VAL A 15 5.08 13.15 2.73
CA VAL A 15 6.00 14.16 2.21
C VAL A 15 5.65 14.43 0.75
N GLY A 16 5.68 15.70 0.34
CA GLY A 16 5.45 16.11 -1.04
C GLY A 16 5.26 17.60 -1.20
N THR A 17 5.11 18.05 -2.44
CA THR A 17 4.89 19.46 -2.75
C THR A 17 3.41 19.81 -2.66
N VAL A 18 3.11 20.95 -2.04
CA VAL A 18 1.79 21.57 -2.08
C VAL A 18 1.93 22.94 -2.71
N ARG A 19 1.18 23.18 -3.78
CA ARG A 19 1.17 24.44 -4.51
C ARG A 19 -0.24 24.99 -4.59
N ILE A 20 -0.47 26.18 -4.04
CA ILE A 20 -1.74 26.91 -4.11
C ILE A 20 -1.59 28.02 -5.16
N THR A 21 -2.49 28.02 -6.13
CA THR A 21 -2.56 29.03 -7.21
C THR A 21 -3.92 29.72 -7.17
N GLY A 22 -3.93 31.04 -7.25
CA GLY A 22 -5.14 31.87 -7.37
C GLY A 22 -4.92 32.98 -8.39
N GLU A 23 -5.91 33.25 -9.23
CA GLU A 23 -5.84 34.29 -10.29
C GLU A 23 -4.57 34.17 -11.18
N GLY A 24 -4.14 32.94 -11.46
CA GLY A 24 -2.93 32.67 -12.28
C GLY A 24 -1.59 32.91 -11.58
N GLN A 25 -1.58 33.24 -10.28
CA GLN A 25 -0.36 33.43 -9.49
C GLN A 25 -0.21 32.36 -8.41
N THR A 26 1.03 31.94 -8.17
CA THR A 26 1.35 31.05 -7.05
C THR A 26 1.32 31.83 -5.74
N ILE A 27 0.40 31.45 -4.87
CA ILE A 27 0.17 32.07 -3.56
C ILE A 27 1.04 31.40 -2.49
N ALA A 28 1.19 30.08 -2.59
CA ALA A 28 2.04 29.29 -1.72
C ALA A 28 2.62 28.10 -2.50
N ASP A 29 3.88 27.77 -2.23
CA ASP A 29 4.57 26.58 -2.73
C ASP A 29 5.54 26.11 -1.65
N TRP A 30 5.30 24.92 -1.10
CA TRP A 30 6.16 24.36 -0.06
C TRP A 30 6.19 22.84 -0.11
N VAL A 31 7.20 22.28 0.57
CA VAL A 31 7.23 20.84 0.86
C VAL A 31 6.47 20.59 2.16
N ALA A 32 5.31 19.95 2.05
CA ALA A 32 4.52 19.55 3.19
C ALA A 32 5.08 18.25 3.80
N THR A 33 5.08 18.20 5.14
CA THR A 33 5.45 17.04 5.96
C THR A 33 4.32 16.78 6.96
N PRO A 34 4.32 15.68 7.75
CA PRO A 34 3.20 15.39 8.64
C PRO A 34 3.02 16.45 9.74
N ASP A 35 4.12 17.13 10.11
CA ASP A 35 4.13 18.20 11.12
C ASP A 35 3.97 19.60 10.49
N ASN A 36 3.94 19.71 9.16
CA ASN A 36 3.84 20.96 8.42
C ASN A 36 2.94 20.81 7.18
N ARG A 37 1.61 20.82 7.40
CA ARG A 37 0.58 20.63 6.36
C ARG A 37 -0.31 21.84 6.13
N THR A 38 -0.19 22.87 6.95
CA THR A 38 -1.13 23.99 6.98
C THR A 38 -0.55 25.22 6.31
N PHE A 39 -1.44 26.01 5.72
CA PHE A 39 -1.14 27.33 5.18
C PHE A 39 -2.18 28.32 5.66
N GLU A 40 -1.73 29.48 6.14
CA GLU A 40 -2.57 30.60 6.52
C GLU A 40 -2.20 31.83 5.69
N GLY A 41 -3.17 32.38 4.98
CA GLY A 41 -3.00 33.55 4.13
C GLY A 41 -4.08 34.59 4.39
N ASP A 42 -3.67 35.86 4.46
CA ASP A 42 -4.54 37.03 4.64
C ASP A 42 -4.53 37.92 3.39
N ASN A 43 -5.60 38.70 3.22
CA ASN A 43 -5.78 39.68 2.12
C ASN A 43 -5.78 39.05 0.72
N LEU A 44 -6.34 37.84 0.60
CA LEU A 44 -6.48 37.15 -0.68
C LEU A 44 -7.62 37.75 -1.52
N THR A 45 -7.47 37.72 -2.85
CA THR A 45 -8.54 38.14 -3.76
C THR A 45 -9.64 37.08 -3.79
N PRO A 46 -10.91 37.42 -3.56
CA PRO A 46 -12.01 36.47 -3.71
C PRO A 46 -12.04 35.91 -5.15
N GLY A 47 -12.23 34.60 -5.29
CA GLY A 47 -12.13 33.93 -6.59
C GLY A 47 -11.97 32.42 -6.48
N ILE A 48 -11.70 31.77 -7.62
CA ILE A 48 -11.42 30.33 -7.66
C ILE A 48 -9.92 30.11 -7.52
N TYR A 49 -9.57 29.19 -6.64
CA TYR A 49 -8.22 28.75 -6.37
C TYR A 49 -8.09 27.28 -6.73
N SER A 50 -6.88 26.89 -7.09
CA SER A 50 -6.50 25.49 -7.29
C SER A 50 -5.34 25.15 -6.38
N VAL A 51 -5.42 24.02 -5.69
CA VAL A 51 -4.27 23.43 -5.01
C VAL A 51 -3.83 22.16 -5.74
N GLU A 52 -2.53 22.05 -6.00
CA GLU A 52 -1.89 20.83 -6.49
C GLU A 52 -1.13 20.17 -5.35
N ILE A 53 -1.38 18.88 -5.13
CA ILE A 53 -0.77 18.06 -4.09
C ILE A 53 0.01 16.97 -4.78
N GLY A 54 1.34 17.03 -4.72
CA GLY A 54 2.26 16.08 -5.33
C GLY A 54 3.07 15.33 -4.27
N PRO A 55 2.55 14.21 -3.73
CA PRO A 55 3.34 13.38 -2.82
C PRO A 55 4.57 12.78 -3.52
N ALA A 56 5.69 12.67 -2.81
CA ALA A 56 6.93 12.12 -3.37
C ALA A 56 6.70 10.73 -4.00
N GLY A 57 7.05 10.59 -5.27
CA GLY A 57 6.91 9.35 -6.04
C GLY A 57 5.48 8.97 -6.45
N VAL A 58 4.49 9.87 -6.28
CA VAL A 58 3.09 9.62 -6.63
C VAL A 58 2.57 10.71 -7.57
N SER A 59 1.67 10.36 -8.49
CA SER A 59 1.04 11.33 -9.38
C SER A 59 0.25 12.39 -8.59
N PRO A 60 0.37 13.68 -8.94
CA PRO A 60 -0.29 14.75 -8.20
C PRO A 60 -1.81 14.71 -8.35
N GLN A 61 -2.50 15.28 -7.37
CA GLN A 61 -3.95 15.50 -7.37
C GLN A 61 -4.23 17.00 -7.26
N SER A 62 -5.22 17.48 -7.99
CA SER A 62 -5.66 18.88 -7.94
C SER A 62 -7.03 19.00 -7.28
N VAL A 63 -7.19 19.99 -6.41
CA VAL A 63 -8.49 20.34 -5.83
C VAL A 63 -8.80 21.81 -6.11
N LEU A 64 -9.98 22.08 -6.67
CA LEU A 64 -10.48 23.44 -6.87
C LEU A 64 -11.39 23.85 -5.72
N PHE A 65 -11.28 25.11 -5.29
CA PHE A 65 -12.11 25.68 -4.22
C PHE A 65 -12.37 27.18 -4.45
N GLU A 66 -13.46 27.68 -3.88
CA GLU A 66 -13.81 29.10 -3.92
C GLU A 66 -13.39 29.80 -2.63
N VAL A 67 -12.77 30.97 -2.76
CA VAL A 67 -12.45 31.88 -1.66
C VAL A 67 -13.45 33.03 -1.69
N ARG A 68 -14.26 33.17 -0.64
CA ARG A 68 -15.35 34.17 -0.53
C ARG A 68 -14.95 35.35 0.34
N GLU A 69 -15.39 36.55 -0.03
CA GLU A 69 -15.15 37.76 0.76
C GLU A 69 -15.94 37.73 2.08
N GLY A 70 -15.28 38.12 3.19
CA GLY A 70 -15.96 38.33 4.48
C GLY A 70 -16.35 37.05 5.22
N GLN A 71 -15.94 35.87 4.74
CA GLN A 71 -16.12 34.58 5.40
C GLN A 71 -14.75 33.96 5.74
N PRO A 72 -14.61 33.22 6.86
CA PRO A 72 -13.44 32.40 7.10
C PRO A 72 -13.44 31.21 6.12
N ASN A 73 -12.52 31.22 5.15
CA ASN A 73 -12.39 30.14 4.18
C ASN A 73 -11.54 29.02 4.79
N GLN A 74 -12.19 27.96 5.25
CA GLN A 74 -11.54 26.78 5.82
C GLN A 74 -11.59 25.63 4.81
N VAL A 75 -10.44 25.25 4.28
CA VAL A 75 -10.30 24.19 3.27
C VAL A 75 -9.45 23.08 3.85
N VAL A 76 -10.12 22.04 4.35
CA VAL A 76 -9.47 20.83 4.90
C VAL A 76 -9.68 19.69 3.93
N LEU A 77 -8.60 19.19 3.33
CA LEU A 77 -8.70 18.14 2.33
C LEU A 77 -8.85 16.76 2.96
N PRO A 78 -9.63 15.84 2.33
CA PRO A 78 -9.68 14.45 2.75
C PRO A 78 -8.34 13.76 2.48
N SER A 79 -8.23 12.50 2.90
CA SER A 79 -7.06 11.68 2.59
C SER A 79 -6.74 11.68 1.08
N PHE A 80 -5.46 11.72 0.75
CA PHE A 80 -4.92 11.62 -0.60
C PHE A 80 -5.39 10.33 -1.29
N SER A 81 -5.52 9.25 -0.53
CA SER A 81 -6.08 7.99 -0.99
C SER A 81 -7.52 8.14 -1.48
N ALA A 82 -8.33 8.96 -0.81
CA ALA A 82 -9.71 9.28 -1.22
C ALA A 82 -9.71 10.20 -2.46
N LEU A 83 -8.84 11.21 -2.53
CA LEU A 83 -8.69 12.05 -3.73
C LEU A 83 -8.37 11.21 -4.98
N SER A 84 -7.40 10.30 -4.83
CA SER A 84 -6.97 9.39 -5.90
C SER A 84 -8.03 8.35 -6.31
N SER A 85 -9.06 8.13 -5.48
CA SER A 85 -10.09 7.11 -5.72
C SER A 85 -11.18 7.56 -6.69
N SER A 86 -11.29 8.86 -6.94
CA SER A 86 -12.30 9.46 -7.83
C SER A 86 -12.13 8.99 -9.30
N GLY A 87 -10.93 8.56 -9.68
CA GLY A 87 -10.58 8.20 -11.06
C GLY A 87 -10.34 9.41 -11.97
N SER A 88 -10.37 10.63 -11.41
CA SER A 88 -9.92 11.88 -12.00
C SER A 88 -8.74 12.41 -11.17
N ASN A 89 -7.83 13.15 -11.79
CA ASN A 89 -6.78 13.87 -11.05
C ASN A 89 -7.28 15.23 -10.52
N THR A 90 -8.57 15.52 -10.69
CA THR A 90 -9.18 16.79 -10.32
C THR A 90 -10.47 16.54 -9.54
N SER A 91 -10.57 17.16 -8.37
CA SER A 91 -11.76 17.16 -7.50
C SER A 91 -12.13 18.58 -7.09
N PHE A 92 -13.29 18.76 -6.46
CA PHE A 92 -13.80 20.07 -6.05
C PHE A 92 -14.12 20.08 -4.56
N PHE A 93 -13.75 21.14 -3.87
CA PHE A 93 -14.15 21.37 -2.48
C PHE A 93 -15.43 22.22 -2.44
N ASP A 94 -16.50 21.64 -1.91
CA ASP A 94 -17.77 22.36 -1.72
C ASP A 94 -17.73 23.12 -0.39
N ALA A 95 -17.67 24.45 -0.47
CA ALA A 95 -17.61 25.32 0.70
C ALA A 95 -18.88 25.22 1.59
N ASP A 96 -20.03 24.85 1.01
CA ASP A 96 -21.30 24.81 1.75
C ASP A 96 -21.43 23.51 2.58
N SER A 97 -20.93 22.39 2.05
CA SER A 97 -20.92 21.10 2.76
C SER A 97 -19.59 20.79 3.46
N GLN A 98 -18.56 21.62 3.26
CA GLN A 98 -17.19 21.41 3.73
C GLN A 98 -16.62 20.03 3.35
N LYS A 99 -16.98 19.54 2.16
CA LYS A 99 -16.59 18.23 1.66
C LYS A 99 -16.02 18.32 0.27
N THR A 100 -15.04 17.46 -0.01
CA THR A 100 -14.55 17.26 -1.37
C THR A 100 -15.44 16.27 -2.11
N VAL A 101 -15.82 16.65 -3.32
CA VAL A 101 -16.67 15.90 -4.23
C VAL A 101 -15.98 15.74 -5.58
N ALA A 102 -16.37 14.69 -6.31
CA ALA A 102 -15.82 14.43 -7.65
C ALA A 102 -16.47 15.29 -8.75
N GLU A 103 -17.67 15.83 -8.48
CA GLU A 103 -18.45 16.64 -9.42
C GLU A 103 -18.39 18.13 -9.08
N VAL A 104 -18.63 19.00 -10.06
CA VAL A 104 -18.63 20.46 -9.86
C VAL A 104 -19.77 20.83 -8.90
N PRO A 105 -19.49 21.43 -7.73
CA PRO A 105 -20.51 21.87 -6.80
C PRO A 105 -21.38 22.97 -7.43
N HIS A 106 -22.68 23.00 -7.11
CA HIS A 106 -23.59 24.04 -7.58
C HIS A 106 -23.17 25.47 -7.16
N SER A 107 -22.34 25.58 -6.13
CA SER A 107 -21.76 26.82 -5.64
C SER A 107 -20.69 27.41 -6.57
N VAL A 108 -20.08 26.60 -7.45
CA VAL A 108 -19.02 27.05 -8.37
C VAL A 108 -19.64 27.55 -9.68
N LYS A 109 -19.44 28.84 -10.01
CA LYS A 109 -19.90 29.42 -11.28
C LYS A 109 -19.00 28.94 -12.43
N LEU A 110 -19.56 28.21 -13.40
CA LEU A 110 -18.84 27.69 -14.58
C LEU A 110 -18.03 28.74 -15.34
N ASN A 111 -18.53 29.98 -15.49
CA ASN A 111 -17.84 31.07 -16.17
C ASN A 111 -16.55 31.55 -15.43
N ALA A 112 -16.38 31.19 -14.16
CA ALA A 112 -15.17 31.51 -13.39
C ALA A 112 -14.04 30.47 -13.63
N LEU A 113 -14.38 29.26 -14.08
CA LEU A 113 -13.40 28.20 -14.38
C LEU A 113 -12.60 28.49 -15.67
N GLU A 114 -13.19 29.24 -16.62
CA GLU A 114 -12.52 29.63 -17.88
C GLU A 114 -11.32 30.57 -17.68
N LYS A 115 -11.18 31.19 -16.51
CA LYS A 115 -10.07 32.13 -16.18
C LYS A 115 -8.85 31.45 -15.54
N LEU A 116 -8.92 30.16 -15.25
CA LEU A 116 -7.79 29.44 -14.65
C LEU A 116 -6.80 29.03 -15.75
N ASP A 117 -5.59 29.57 -15.68
CA ASP A 117 -4.47 29.16 -16.55
C ASP A 117 -3.94 27.80 -16.04
N LEU A 118 -4.64 26.73 -16.43
CA LEU A 118 -4.35 25.37 -16.03
C LEU A 118 -3.25 24.78 -16.93
N SER A 119 -2.44 23.87 -16.37
CA SER A 119 -1.32 23.24 -17.07
C SER A 119 -1.77 22.53 -18.38
N SER A 120 -0.85 22.33 -19.32
CA SER A 120 -1.14 21.80 -20.68
C SER A 120 -1.85 20.44 -20.72
N TYR A 121 -1.85 19.68 -19.61
CA TYR A 121 -2.57 18.41 -19.46
C TYR A 121 -4.06 18.59 -19.09
N GLN A 122 -4.47 19.78 -18.66
CA GLN A 122 -5.80 20.09 -18.10
C GLN A 122 -6.72 20.84 -19.06
N SER A 123 -6.19 21.50 -20.10
CA SER A 123 -7.00 22.29 -21.06
C SER A 123 -8.03 21.46 -21.84
N GLY A 124 -7.83 20.14 -21.98
CA GLY A 124 -8.77 19.23 -22.64
C GLY A 124 -10.00 18.85 -21.80
N ILE A 125 -9.95 18.98 -20.47
CA ILE A 125 -11.04 18.55 -19.58
C ILE A 125 -12.15 19.61 -19.52
N PHE A 126 -11.78 20.90 -19.54
CA PHE A 126 -12.74 22.00 -19.42
C PHE A 126 -13.45 22.33 -20.74
N SER A 127 -12.86 22.00 -21.91
CA SER A 127 -13.55 22.11 -23.20
C SER A 127 -14.70 21.11 -23.35
N ASP A 128 -14.64 19.95 -22.67
CA ASP A 128 -15.67 18.91 -22.73
C ASP A 128 -16.82 19.15 -21.73
N ILE A 129 -16.57 19.81 -20.59
CA ILE A 129 -17.60 20.18 -19.60
C ILE A 129 -18.59 21.21 -20.17
N VAL A 130 -18.15 22.08 -21.10
CA VAL A 130 -19.03 23.03 -21.82
C VAL A 130 -19.77 22.35 -22.98
N ARG A 131 -19.39 21.13 -23.36
CA ARG A 131 -19.97 20.35 -24.47
C ARG A 131 -20.63 19.05 -24.01
N GLU A 132 -21.28 19.03 -22.86
CA GLU A 132 -22.32 18.02 -22.59
C GLU A 132 -23.60 18.28 -23.39
N SER A 133 -23.45 18.22 -24.71
CA SER A 133 -24.53 17.74 -25.58
C SER A 133 -23.86 16.94 -26.71
N VAL A 134 -24.03 15.63 -26.62
CA VAL A 134 -23.58 14.62 -27.60
C VAL A 134 -22.07 14.36 -27.60
N ILE A 135 -21.61 13.52 -26.66
CA ILE A 135 -20.39 12.72 -26.91
C ILE A 135 -20.75 11.75 -28.04
N ASP A 136 -20.27 12.10 -29.23
CA ASP A 136 -20.31 11.26 -30.41
C ASP A 136 -19.55 9.96 -30.11
N SER A 137 -20.27 8.83 -30.17
CA SER A 137 -19.81 7.48 -29.82
C SER A 137 -18.83 6.88 -30.85
N ARG A 138 -18.10 7.75 -31.57
CA ARG A 138 -17.25 7.39 -32.72
C ARG A 138 -15.81 7.86 -32.53
N ARG A 139 -15.11 7.29 -31.54
CA ARG A 139 -13.66 6.92 -31.56
C ARG A 139 -13.10 6.59 -30.17
N SER A 140 -13.84 5.88 -29.32
CA SER A 140 -13.17 5.04 -28.32
C SER A 140 -12.71 3.77 -29.05
N GLN A 141 -11.46 3.76 -29.53
CA GLN A 141 -10.83 2.48 -29.90
C GLN A 141 -10.87 1.61 -28.64
N GLN A 142 -11.71 0.57 -28.63
CA GLN A 142 -11.67 -0.45 -27.60
C GLN A 142 -10.27 -1.06 -27.67
N VAL A 143 -9.40 -0.67 -26.74
CA VAL A 143 -8.13 -1.37 -26.54
C VAL A 143 -8.52 -2.79 -26.16
N GLU A 144 -8.09 -3.76 -26.96
CA GLU A 144 -8.35 -5.16 -26.68
C GLU A 144 -7.51 -5.58 -25.47
N VAL A 145 -8.13 -5.47 -24.29
CA VAL A 145 -7.53 -5.87 -23.03
C VAL A 145 -7.67 -7.39 -22.89
N SER A 146 -6.56 -8.06 -22.59
CA SER A 146 -6.53 -9.52 -22.42
C SER A 146 -7.54 -9.99 -21.37
N LYS A 147 -8.29 -11.04 -21.73
CA LYS A 147 -9.31 -11.69 -20.89
C LYS A 147 -8.73 -12.81 -20.01
N GLU A 148 -7.41 -12.94 -19.96
CA GLU A 148 -6.77 -13.97 -19.17
C GLU A 148 -7.01 -13.73 -17.68
N LYS A 149 -7.47 -14.79 -16.99
CA LYS A 149 -7.72 -14.78 -15.54
C LYS A 149 -6.74 -15.77 -14.91
N ARG A 150 -6.07 -15.36 -13.84
CA ARG A 150 -5.10 -16.19 -13.12
C ARG A 150 -5.44 -16.25 -11.66
N ARG A 151 -5.36 -17.44 -11.05
CA ARG A 151 -5.51 -17.58 -9.60
C ARG A 151 -4.36 -16.89 -8.88
N ILE A 152 -4.72 -16.19 -7.80
CA ILE A 152 -3.76 -15.59 -6.89
C ILE A 152 -4.05 -16.02 -5.45
N SER A 153 -3.00 -16.16 -4.66
CA SER A 153 -3.09 -16.26 -3.21
C SER A 153 -2.01 -15.41 -2.56
N ILE A 154 -2.38 -14.77 -1.45
CA ILE A 154 -1.51 -13.93 -0.65
C ILE A 154 -1.51 -14.49 0.76
N GLY A 155 -0.33 -14.64 1.35
CA GLY A 155 -0.19 -15.19 2.67
C GLY A 155 0.98 -14.64 3.45
N LEU A 156 0.86 -14.73 4.76
CA LEU A 156 1.83 -14.26 5.73
C LEU A 156 2.46 -15.44 6.46
N SER A 157 3.77 -15.40 6.59
CA SER A 157 4.51 -16.33 7.44
C SER A 157 5.40 -15.57 8.40
N GLU A 158 5.69 -16.16 9.55
CA GLU A 158 6.56 -15.60 10.59
C GLU A 158 7.71 -16.55 10.88
N GLU A 159 8.91 -16.01 11.09
CA GLU A 159 10.08 -16.80 11.39
C GLU A 159 10.01 -17.42 12.80
N LYS A 160 10.20 -18.74 12.87
CA LYS A 160 10.50 -19.46 14.10
C LYS A 160 12.00 -19.52 14.32
N ARG A 161 12.47 -19.04 15.48
CA ARG A 161 13.82 -19.22 16.07
C ARG A 161 14.92 -19.63 15.06
N GLY A 162 15.47 -18.65 14.32
CA GLY A 162 16.75 -18.76 13.62
C GLY A 162 16.78 -19.64 12.36
N ARG A 163 17.19 -19.01 11.25
CA ARG A 163 17.46 -19.55 9.90
C ARG A 163 16.25 -20.07 9.14
N GLU A 164 15.49 -19.12 8.59
CA GLU A 164 14.57 -19.30 7.44
C GLU A 164 13.47 -20.36 7.61
N THR A 165 13.27 -20.86 8.82
CA THR A 165 12.10 -21.66 9.17
C THR A 165 10.94 -20.72 9.45
N PHE A 166 9.96 -20.73 8.56
CA PHE A 166 8.76 -19.94 8.68
C PHE A 166 7.60 -20.83 9.13
N ASP A 167 6.71 -20.27 9.93
CA ASP A 167 5.42 -20.84 10.28
C ASP A 167 4.30 -19.83 10.01
N THR A 168 3.05 -20.21 10.28
CA THR A 168 1.89 -19.33 10.15
C THR A 168 2.06 -18.07 11.00
N PHE A 169 1.81 -16.91 10.39
CA PHE A 169 1.77 -15.63 11.09
C PHE A 169 0.67 -15.63 12.16
N ALA A 170 1.02 -15.23 13.38
CA ALA A 170 0.12 -15.23 14.53
C ALA A 170 -0.58 -13.87 14.76
N GLY A 171 -0.17 -12.81 14.05
CA GLY A 171 -0.76 -11.48 14.21
C GLY A 171 -2.07 -11.29 13.44
N GLN A 172 -2.66 -10.11 13.62
CA GLN A 172 -3.90 -9.73 12.96
C GLN A 172 -3.64 -9.08 11.59
N SER A 173 -4.64 -9.16 10.71
CA SER A 173 -4.65 -8.45 9.42
C SER A 173 -6.07 -8.07 9.03
N SER A 174 -6.27 -6.90 8.45
CA SER A 174 -7.54 -6.48 7.84
C SER A 174 -7.36 -6.23 6.34
N ILE A 175 -8.45 -6.33 5.57
CA ILE A 175 -8.42 -6.22 4.11
C ILE A 175 -9.55 -5.31 3.61
N ALA A 176 -9.21 -4.39 2.72
CA ALA A 176 -10.13 -3.57 1.96
C ALA A 176 -9.91 -3.76 0.45
N LEU A 177 -10.99 -3.75 -0.32
CA LEU A 177 -10.95 -3.88 -1.77
C LEU A 177 -11.43 -2.58 -2.43
N PHE A 178 -10.58 -2.04 -3.28
CA PHE A 178 -10.84 -0.91 -4.16
C PHE A 178 -10.89 -1.41 -5.61
N SER A 179 -11.41 -0.61 -6.53
CA SER A 179 -11.49 -0.97 -7.95
C SER A 179 -10.11 -1.32 -8.53
N GLY A 180 -9.81 -2.62 -8.65
CA GLY A 180 -8.52 -3.14 -9.16
C GLY A 180 -7.37 -3.18 -8.15
N ARG A 181 -7.62 -2.87 -6.87
CA ARG A 181 -6.60 -2.77 -5.83
C ARG A 181 -7.06 -3.40 -4.52
N LEU A 182 -6.21 -4.20 -3.91
CA LEU A 182 -6.35 -4.74 -2.57
C LEU A 182 -5.48 -3.93 -1.62
N GLU A 183 -6.02 -3.57 -0.46
CA GLU A 183 -5.24 -3.01 0.65
C GLU A 183 -5.34 -3.95 1.84
N ILE A 184 -4.18 -4.33 2.39
CA ILE A 184 -4.05 -5.22 3.53
C ILE A 184 -3.38 -4.39 4.62
N GLU A 185 -3.96 -4.32 5.81
CA GLU A 185 -3.39 -3.61 6.93
C GLU A 185 -3.01 -4.58 8.04
N LEU A 186 -1.77 -4.46 8.51
CA LEU A 186 -1.23 -5.16 9.66
C LEU A 186 -1.11 -4.13 10.79
N PRO A 187 -2.02 -4.13 11.77
CA PRO A 187 -1.96 -3.19 12.88
C PRO A 187 -0.70 -3.41 13.73
N THR A 188 -0.36 -2.42 14.55
CA THR A 188 0.75 -2.56 15.50
C THR A 188 0.41 -3.62 16.53
N ASP A 189 1.28 -4.62 16.67
CA ASP A 189 1.28 -5.52 17.82
C ASP A 189 1.98 -4.84 19.00
N LEU A 190 1.22 -4.49 20.03
CA LEU A 190 1.72 -3.80 21.23
C LEU A 190 2.58 -4.71 22.12
N HIS A 191 2.42 -6.03 22.02
CA HIS A 191 3.16 -7.00 22.82
C HIS A 191 4.45 -7.46 22.16
N ARG A 192 4.64 -7.14 20.87
CA ARG A 192 5.83 -7.51 20.11
C ARG A 192 7.01 -6.60 20.46
N ASP A 193 8.12 -7.20 20.88
CA ASP A 193 9.40 -6.51 20.91
C ASP A 193 9.86 -6.23 19.48
N ARG A 194 9.93 -4.93 19.14
CA ARG A 194 10.32 -4.44 17.80
C ARG A 194 11.79 -4.66 17.52
N TRP A 195 12.63 -4.73 18.55
CA TRP A 195 14.07 -4.94 18.42
C TRP A 195 14.47 -6.43 18.46
N ALA A 196 13.55 -7.34 18.82
CA ALA A 196 13.82 -8.79 18.90
C ALA A 196 13.99 -9.50 17.54
N GLY A 197 13.73 -8.83 16.42
CA GLY A 197 14.06 -9.37 15.09
C GLY A 197 13.21 -10.54 14.61
N HIS A 198 11.98 -10.67 15.11
CA HIS A 198 11.01 -11.62 14.57
C HIS A 198 10.59 -11.18 13.16
N ARG A 199 11.05 -11.90 12.12
CA ARG A 199 10.82 -11.52 10.73
C ARG A 199 9.49 -12.06 10.23
N VAL A 200 8.70 -11.19 9.59
CA VAL A 200 7.48 -11.58 8.88
C VAL A 200 7.74 -11.52 7.38
N ARG A 201 7.15 -12.44 6.64
CA ARG A 201 7.29 -12.57 5.19
C ARG A 201 5.93 -12.58 4.54
N LEU A 202 5.76 -11.72 3.54
CA LEU A 202 4.66 -11.80 2.58
C LEU A 202 5.04 -12.79 1.47
N SER A 203 4.11 -13.67 1.10
CA SER A 203 4.22 -14.50 -0.11
C SER A 203 3.02 -14.23 -1.00
N VAL A 204 3.27 -14.05 -2.30
CA VAL A 204 2.26 -13.86 -3.34
C VAL A 204 2.49 -14.92 -4.41
N ALA A 205 1.52 -15.80 -4.63
CA ALA A 205 1.56 -16.78 -5.70
C ALA A 205 0.63 -16.35 -6.84
N ILE A 206 1.17 -16.28 -8.06
CA ILE A 206 0.42 -15.95 -9.28
C ILE A 206 0.51 -17.16 -10.22
N GLU A 207 -0.65 -17.71 -10.56
CA GLU A 207 -0.78 -18.90 -11.38
C GLU A 207 -0.04 -18.79 -12.73
N GLN A 208 0.82 -19.78 -13.00
CA GLN A 208 1.66 -19.90 -14.20
C GLN A 208 2.57 -18.68 -14.46
N VAL A 209 2.89 -17.92 -13.41
CA VAL A 209 3.78 -16.76 -13.50
C VAL A 209 4.95 -16.89 -12.53
N ARG A 210 4.68 -16.84 -11.21
CA ARG A 210 5.72 -16.87 -10.17
C ARG A 210 5.16 -17.01 -8.76
N VAL A 211 6.07 -17.27 -7.82
CA VAL A 211 5.86 -16.96 -6.39
C VAL A 211 6.85 -15.88 -6.00
N GLU A 212 6.36 -14.76 -5.51
CA GLU A 212 7.14 -13.59 -5.09
C GLU A 212 7.04 -13.40 -3.58
N ARG A 213 8.15 -12.97 -2.97
CA ARG A 213 8.29 -12.84 -1.52
C ARG A 213 8.99 -11.55 -1.16
N CYS A 214 8.61 -10.96 -0.03
CA CYS A 214 9.37 -9.90 0.62
C CYS A 214 9.30 -10.05 2.14
N LEU A 215 10.30 -9.52 2.84
CA LEU A 215 10.21 -9.33 4.28
C LEU A 215 9.38 -8.09 4.55
N LEU A 216 8.49 -8.18 5.54
CA LEU A 216 7.63 -7.08 5.94
C LEU A 216 8.27 -6.35 7.13
N PRO A 217 8.62 -5.07 6.96
CA PRO A 217 8.89 -4.22 8.10
C PRO A 217 7.58 -4.00 8.86
N LEU A 218 7.53 -4.43 10.11
CA LEU A 218 6.39 -4.18 10.99
C LEU A 218 6.63 -2.84 11.70
N TYR A 219 6.10 -1.78 11.11
CA TYR A 219 6.29 -0.42 11.59
C TYR A 219 5.46 -0.16 12.86
N ARG A 220 5.96 0.76 13.69
CA ARG A 220 5.14 1.43 14.70
C ARG A 220 4.02 2.18 14.00
N GLY A 221 2.81 2.08 14.55
CA GLY A 221 1.59 2.57 13.90
C GLY A 221 0.97 1.58 12.90
N GLY A 222 1.70 0.53 12.50
CA GLY A 222 1.22 -0.53 11.62
C GLY A 222 1.78 -0.45 10.20
N THR A 223 1.58 -1.52 9.44
CA THR A 223 2.09 -1.68 8.07
C THR A 223 0.92 -1.92 7.11
N ARG A 224 0.84 -1.13 6.05
CA ARG A 224 -0.13 -1.30 4.96
C ARG A 224 0.55 -1.91 3.74
N ILE A 225 -0.08 -2.90 3.13
CA ILE A 225 0.37 -3.55 1.91
C ILE A 225 -0.68 -3.28 0.84
N MET A 226 -0.29 -2.60 -0.23
CA MET A 226 -1.17 -2.40 -1.39
C MET A 226 -0.80 -3.42 -2.45
N VAL A 227 -1.80 -4.04 -3.08
CA VAL A 227 -1.62 -4.95 -4.21
C VAL A 227 -2.55 -4.49 -5.33
N ALA A 228 -1.98 -4.10 -6.46
CA ALA A 228 -2.71 -3.57 -7.60
C ALA A 228 -2.57 -4.48 -8.82
N ALA A 229 -3.66 -4.66 -9.55
CA ALA A 229 -3.67 -5.32 -10.84
C ALA A 229 -3.51 -4.27 -11.95
N PRO A 230 -2.36 -4.21 -12.64
CA PRO A 230 -2.18 -3.25 -13.73
C PRO A 230 -3.12 -3.54 -14.90
N SER A 231 -3.67 -2.48 -15.49
CA SER A 231 -4.64 -2.57 -16.61
C SER A 231 -4.06 -3.19 -17.88
N PHE A 232 -2.74 -3.05 -18.09
CA PHE A 232 -2.05 -3.49 -19.31
C PHE A 232 -1.11 -4.68 -19.09
N ALA A 233 -1.00 -5.19 -17.86
CA ALA A 233 -0.19 -6.35 -17.51
C ALA A 233 -1.05 -7.36 -16.70
N PRO A 234 -2.02 -8.04 -17.33
CA PRO A 234 -3.01 -8.91 -16.67
C PRO A 234 -2.41 -10.10 -15.90
N ALA A 235 -1.15 -10.43 -16.18
CA ALA A 235 -0.40 -11.52 -15.54
C ALA A 235 0.52 -11.02 -14.42
N ASP A 236 0.48 -9.73 -14.11
CA ASP A 236 1.34 -9.11 -13.11
C ASP A 236 0.53 -8.58 -11.92
N LEU A 237 1.21 -8.44 -10.80
CA LEU A 237 0.73 -7.71 -9.63
C LEU A 237 1.83 -6.76 -9.23
N GLU A 238 1.44 -5.52 -9.02
CA GLU A 238 2.29 -4.53 -8.36
C GLU A 238 1.92 -4.53 -6.89
N PHE A 239 2.92 -4.44 -6.02
CA PHE A 239 2.66 -4.33 -4.61
C PHE A 239 3.64 -3.40 -3.93
N SER A 240 3.18 -2.72 -2.90
CA SER A 240 3.93 -1.75 -2.12
C SER A 240 3.66 -1.97 -0.63
N VAL A 241 4.70 -1.85 0.18
CA VAL A 241 4.63 -2.01 1.64
C VAL A 241 4.92 -0.66 2.28
N ILE A 242 3.94 -0.07 2.96
CA ILE A 242 3.94 1.33 3.36
C ILE A 242 3.70 1.43 4.87
N PRO A 243 4.43 2.28 5.61
CA PRO A 243 4.09 2.60 6.99
C PRO A 243 2.70 3.25 7.08
N VAL A 244 1.91 2.85 8.07
CA VAL A 244 0.65 3.55 8.40
C VAL A 244 0.97 4.92 9.02
N ASP A 245 1.98 4.99 9.89
CA ASP A 245 2.48 6.24 10.46
C ASP A 245 3.02 7.17 9.34
N PRO A 246 2.48 8.40 9.19
CA PRO A 246 2.90 9.33 8.16
C PRO A 246 4.36 9.77 8.30
N LYS A 247 4.93 9.81 9.51
CA LYS A 247 6.34 10.17 9.74
C LYS A 247 7.29 9.11 9.18
N LEU A 248 7.06 7.85 9.52
CA LEU A 248 7.82 6.74 8.94
C LEU A 248 7.62 6.64 7.42
N ARG A 249 6.40 6.90 6.95
CA ARG A 249 6.10 6.93 5.51
C ARG A 249 6.89 8.02 4.79
N ALA A 250 7.08 9.17 5.44
CA ALA A 250 7.86 10.28 4.87
C ALA A 250 9.32 9.87 4.65
N LEU A 251 9.93 9.19 5.64
CA LEU A 251 11.28 8.63 5.53
C LEU A 251 11.38 7.62 4.37
N ALA A 252 10.44 6.67 4.29
CA ALA A 252 10.43 5.65 3.23
C ALA A 252 10.25 6.26 1.82
N ARG A 253 9.36 7.25 1.68
CA ARG A 253 9.15 7.97 0.41
C ARG A 253 10.37 8.77 -0.02
N ALA A 254 10.96 9.52 0.91
CA ALA A 254 12.17 10.27 0.64
C ALA A 254 13.31 9.35 0.20
N LEU A 255 13.41 8.16 0.81
CA LEU A 255 14.42 7.17 0.47
C LEU A 255 14.24 6.55 -0.92
N ASP A 256 13.03 6.53 -1.48
CA ASP A 256 12.75 5.92 -2.79
C ASP A 256 12.82 6.93 -3.93
N ALA A 257 12.06 8.02 -3.78
CA ALA A 257 11.76 8.96 -4.86
C ALA A 257 11.93 10.42 -4.41
N GLY A 258 12.45 10.66 -3.20
CA GLY A 258 12.65 12.00 -2.69
C GLY A 258 13.67 12.81 -3.51
N THR A 259 13.36 14.08 -3.68
CA THR A 259 14.29 15.14 -4.08
C THR A 259 15.11 15.63 -2.89
N SER A 260 16.18 16.38 -3.15
CA SER A 260 16.97 17.00 -2.08
C SER A 260 16.12 17.94 -1.18
N ALA A 261 15.13 18.64 -1.74
CA ALA A 261 14.24 19.50 -0.96
C ALA A 261 13.35 18.68 -0.01
N GLU A 262 12.79 17.57 -0.49
CA GLU A 262 11.95 16.67 0.34
C GLU A 262 12.78 15.96 1.41
N ALA A 263 14.00 15.53 1.08
CA ALA A 263 14.92 14.94 2.04
C ALA A 263 15.33 15.93 3.14
N ALA A 264 15.55 17.21 2.80
CA ALA A 264 15.83 18.25 3.78
C ALA A 264 14.64 18.52 4.71
N ALA A 265 13.42 18.62 4.15
CA ALA A 265 12.20 18.78 4.95
C ALA A 265 11.99 17.59 5.91
N VAL A 266 12.21 16.36 5.44
CA VAL A 266 12.11 15.15 6.28
C VAL A 266 13.15 15.14 7.39
N ARG A 267 14.38 15.57 7.12
CA ARG A 267 15.42 15.71 8.16
C ARG A 267 14.97 16.69 9.25
N ASP A 268 14.48 17.85 8.84
CA ASP A 268 14.18 18.96 9.75
C ASP A 268 12.89 18.72 10.56
N ASP A 269 11.83 18.25 9.89
CA ASP A 269 10.49 18.12 10.48
C ASP A 269 10.21 16.74 11.08
N VAL A 270 10.82 15.67 10.54
CA VAL A 270 10.46 14.28 10.92
C VAL A 270 11.51 13.61 11.78
N VAL A 271 12.79 13.67 11.39
CA VAL A 271 13.88 13.07 12.18
C VAL A 271 14.19 13.91 13.42
N GLY A 272 14.16 15.24 13.26
CA GLY A 272 14.48 16.20 14.31
C GLY A 272 15.94 16.13 14.76
N LYS A 273 16.28 16.93 15.79
CA LYS A 273 17.63 16.98 16.39
C LYS A 273 17.79 15.99 17.56
N GLY A 274 17.17 14.81 17.46
CA GLY A 274 17.18 13.80 18.52
C GLY A 274 18.58 13.23 18.76
N ASP A 275 18.97 13.06 20.02
CA ASP A 275 20.23 12.44 20.41
C ASP A 275 20.25 10.92 20.12
N LEU A 276 21.42 10.30 20.22
CA LEU A 276 21.57 8.85 19.99
C LEU A 276 20.69 8.02 20.93
N ALA A 277 20.51 8.47 22.18
CA ALA A 277 19.76 7.74 23.20
C ALA A 277 18.27 7.62 22.84
N THR A 278 17.68 8.70 22.32
CA THR A 278 16.28 8.70 21.90
C THR A 278 16.03 7.84 20.66
N GLN A 279 16.95 7.87 19.68
CA GLN A 279 16.80 7.08 18.43
C GLN A 279 16.84 5.56 18.65
N PHE A 280 17.56 5.10 19.69
CA PHE A 280 17.74 3.68 19.99
C PHE A 280 17.05 3.21 21.27
N ALA A 281 16.18 4.04 21.85
CA ALA A 281 15.38 3.68 23.02
C ALA A 281 14.46 2.47 22.75
N ASP A 282 13.99 1.79 23.79
CA ASP A 282 13.13 0.60 23.64
C ASP A 282 11.77 0.90 23.00
N TRP A 283 11.29 2.14 23.16
CA TRP A 283 10.05 2.61 22.53
C TRP A 283 10.26 3.13 21.09
N ALA A 284 11.51 3.33 20.66
CA ALA A 284 11.83 3.82 19.33
C ALA A 284 11.57 2.75 18.26
N ASP A 285 11.29 3.20 17.04
CA ASP A 285 11.07 2.29 15.92
C ASP A 285 12.43 1.94 15.25
N PRO A 286 12.83 0.66 15.18
CA PRO A 286 14.06 0.27 14.49
C PRO A 286 14.09 0.69 13.02
N TRP A 287 12.93 0.74 12.36
CA TRP A 287 12.81 1.13 10.97
C TRP A 287 13.08 2.62 10.77
N ALA A 288 12.74 3.48 11.74
CA ALA A 288 13.12 4.88 11.69
C ALA A 288 14.65 5.02 11.65
N ALA A 289 15.36 4.31 12.52
CA ALA A 289 16.82 4.34 12.56
C ALA A 289 17.43 3.80 11.25
N ILE A 290 16.94 2.67 10.74
CA ILE A 290 17.40 2.10 9.46
C ILE A 290 17.17 3.07 8.30
N LEU A 291 15.96 3.63 8.17
CA LEU A 291 15.62 4.56 7.09
C LEU A 291 16.45 5.84 7.16
N THR A 292 16.67 6.40 8.35
CA THR A 292 17.55 7.56 8.55
C THR A 292 18.99 7.26 8.15
N GLY A 293 19.52 6.08 8.50
CA GLY A 293 20.86 5.66 8.06
C GLY A 293 20.96 5.52 6.54
N LEU A 294 19.95 4.95 5.89
CA LEU A 294 19.91 4.83 4.43
C LEU A 294 19.79 6.19 3.74
N LEU A 295 18.96 7.10 4.27
CA LEU A 295 18.85 8.48 3.79
C LEU A 295 20.17 9.23 3.93
N ALA A 296 20.90 9.05 5.03
CA ALA A 296 22.19 9.69 5.23
C ALA A 296 23.25 9.24 4.23
N ILE A 297 23.17 7.98 3.77
CA ILE A 297 24.04 7.47 2.70
C ILE A 297 23.59 8.00 1.33
N ARG A 298 22.27 8.11 1.08
CA ARG A 298 21.72 8.58 -0.20
C ARG A 298 21.90 10.09 -0.41
N PHE A 299 21.79 10.89 0.65
CA PHE A 299 21.84 12.34 0.63
C PHE A 299 22.91 12.88 1.60
N PRO A 300 24.20 12.61 1.35
CA PRO A 300 25.31 12.99 2.24
C PRO A 300 25.49 14.51 2.39
N GLU A 301 24.93 15.31 1.48
CA GLU A 301 24.92 16.77 1.55
C GLU A 301 23.84 17.34 2.47
N ILE A 302 22.82 16.54 2.79
CA ILE A 302 21.67 16.93 3.62
C ILE A 302 21.82 16.40 5.04
N PHE A 303 22.19 15.13 5.16
CA PHE A 303 22.33 14.45 6.44
C PHE A 303 23.78 14.47 6.89
N GLN A 304 23.98 14.48 8.21
CA GLN A 304 25.32 14.35 8.77
C GLN A 304 25.93 12.97 8.43
N PRO A 305 27.24 12.89 8.17
CA PRO A 305 27.92 11.61 7.99
C PRO A 305 27.66 10.67 9.15
N ILE A 306 27.43 9.39 8.85
CA ILE A 306 27.14 8.39 9.89
C ILE A 306 28.38 8.17 10.75
N GLU A 307 28.28 8.53 12.02
CA GLU A 307 29.33 8.26 13.00
C GLU A 307 29.44 6.75 13.30
N ARG A 308 30.67 6.29 13.55
CA ARG A 308 30.94 4.88 13.87
C ARG A 308 30.13 4.40 15.07
N VAL A 309 30.04 5.21 16.13
CA VAL A 309 29.29 4.88 17.36
C VAL A 309 27.81 4.66 17.06
N TRP A 310 27.21 5.52 16.22
CA TRP A 310 25.82 5.37 15.79
C TRP A 310 25.61 4.07 15.01
N ALA A 311 26.50 3.78 14.06
CA ALA A 311 26.39 2.57 13.23
C ALA A 311 26.62 1.28 14.02
N ASP A 312 27.55 1.28 14.97
CA ASP A 312 27.78 0.17 15.90
C ASP A 312 26.54 -0.07 16.77
N LYS A 313 25.90 1.00 17.28
CA LYS A 313 24.66 0.89 18.07
C LYS A 313 23.48 0.36 17.24
N LEU A 314 23.36 0.76 15.97
CA LEU A 314 22.37 0.22 15.06
C LEU A 314 22.54 -1.29 14.88
N VAL A 315 23.77 -1.78 14.67
CA VAL A 315 24.02 -3.22 14.53
C VAL A 315 23.80 -3.97 15.84
N GLU A 316 24.13 -3.37 16.98
CA GLU A 316 23.86 -3.97 18.30
C GLU A 316 22.35 -4.23 18.48
N ARG A 317 21.51 -3.26 18.13
CA ARG A 317 20.06 -3.30 18.36
C ARG A 317 19.27 -3.98 17.24
N ALA A 318 19.67 -3.76 15.99
CA ALA A 318 19.00 -4.26 14.78
C ALA A 318 19.88 -5.21 13.94
N GLY A 319 20.82 -5.91 14.56
CA GLY A 319 21.71 -6.85 13.87
C GLY A 319 21.01 -8.06 13.20
N TRP A 320 19.72 -8.23 13.46
CA TRP A 320 18.85 -9.18 12.75
C TRP A 320 18.41 -8.68 11.37
N ALA A 321 18.51 -7.38 11.10
CA ALA A 321 18.17 -6.78 9.82
C ALA A 321 19.38 -6.79 8.88
N PHE A 322 19.17 -7.18 7.62
CA PHE A 322 20.18 -7.10 6.58
C PHE A 322 20.70 -5.67 6.42
N ASP A 323 19.78 -4.71 6.43
CA ASP A 323 19.98 -3.30 6.15
C ASP A 323 20.94 -2.63 7.16
N ALA A 324 20.87 -3.00 8.44
CA ALA A 324 21.75 -2.49 9.48
C ALA A 324 23.23 -2.80 9.19
N HIS A 325 23.53 -4.01 8.72
CA HIS A 325 24.90 -4.41 8.38
C HIS A 325 25.40 -3.71 7.11
N VAL A 326 24.53 -3.47 6.12
CA VAL A 326 24.88 -2.73 4.91
C VAL A 326 25.21 -1.28 5.23
N ILE A 327 24.41 -0.62 6.07
CA ILE A 327 24.70 0.73 6.57
C ILE A 327 26.07 0.77 7.25
N ARG A 328 26.37 -0.20 8.12
CA ARG A 328 27.65 -0.27 8.81
C ARG A 328 28.84 -0.52 7.88
N ALA A 329 28.67 -1.35 6.85
CA ALA A 329 29.68 -1.56 5.82
C ALA A 329 29.95 -0.27 5.01
N SER A 330 28.90 0.43 4.62
CA SER A 330 29.00 1.71 3.90
C SER A 330 29.70 2.77 4.75
N GLN A 331 29.37 2.85 6.04
CA GLN A 331 30.02 3.75 6.99
C GLN A 331 31.54 3.46 7.09
N ALA A 332 31.95 2.20 7.17
CA ALA A 332 33.36 1.82 7.23
C ALA A 332 34.14 2.33 6.00
N LEU A 333 33.61 2.06 4.81
CA LEU A 333 34.24 2.48 3.54
C LEU A 333 34.29 4.00 3.40
N ALA A 334 33.19 4.70 3.72
CA ALA A 334 33.11 6.15 3.64
C ALA A 334 34.14 6.84 4.56
N SER A 335 34.32 6.32 5.77
CA SER A 335 35.28 6.89 6.74
C SER A 335 36.75 6.77 6.32
N ALA A 336 37.07 5.87 5.39
CA ALA A 336 38.43 5.62 4.93
C ALA A 336 38.75 6.22 3.54
N HIS A 337 37.80 6.92 2.90
CA HIS A 337 37.95 7.40 1.52
C HIS A 337 39.20 8.28 1.32
N SER A 338 39.49 9.17 2.28
CA SER A 338 40.66 10.07 2.29
C SER A 338 41.79 9.61 3.23
N ALA A 339 41.71 8.40 3.76
CA ALA A 339 42.66 7.89 4.74
C ALA A 339 43.90 7.24 4.08
N SER A 340 44.86 6.81 4.91
CA SER A 340 46.04 6.08 4.44
C SER A 340 45.64 4.76 3.76
N ARG A 341 46.51 4.22 2.90
CA ARG A 341 46.26 2.92 2.23
C ARG A 341 46.01 1.78 3.21
N GLN A 342 46.69 1.79 4.36
CA GLN A 342 46.44 0.79 5.42
C GLN A 342 45.04 0.93 6.01
N ALA A 343 44.58 2.14 6.28
CA ALA A 343 43.21 2.38 6.77
C ALA A 343 42.15 1.98 5.73
N GLN A 344 42.44 2.12 4.43
CA GLN A 344 41.58 1.61 3.36
C GLN A 344 41.54 0.07 3.33
N ASP A 345 42.69 -0.60 3.45
CA ASP A 345 42.77 -2.07 3.52
C ASP A 345 41.95 -2.60 4.74
N GLU A 346 42.04 -1.93 5.90
CA GLU A 346 41.25 -2.24 7.11
C GLU A 346 39.74 -1.98 6.93
N ALA A 347 39.35 -0.86 6.32
CA ALA A 347 37.95 -0.55 6.06
C ALA A 347 37.30 -1.54 5.09
N VAL A 348 38.05 -2.01 4.08
CA VAL A 348 37.59 -3.06 3.16
C VAL A 348 37.39 -4.38 3.91
N ALA A 349 38.31 -4.75 4.81
CA ALA A 349 38.17 -5.92 5.65
C ALA A 349 36.89 -5.87 6.53
N ASP A 350 36.66 -4.73 7.19
CA ASP A 350 35.46 -4.50 8.00
C ASP A 350 34.19 -4.57 7.16
N ALA A 351 34.16 -3.91 6.00
CA ALA A 351 33.01 -3.92 5.09
C ALA A 351 32.68 -5.36 4.65
N ILE A 352 33.68 -6.16 4.24
CA ILE A 352 33.48 -7.57 3.87
C ILE A 352 32.89 -8.37 5.05
N ALA A 353 33.36 -8.12 6.28
CA ALA A 353 32.84 -8.79 7.46
C ALA A 353 31.36 -8.47 7.72
N PHE A 354 30.96 -7.20 7.57
CA PHE A 354 29.56 -6.78 7.74
C PHE A 354 28.66 -7.22 6.59
N LEU A 355 29.10 -7.14 5.32
CA LEU A 355 28.31 -7.68 4.20
C LEU A 355 28.05 -9.19 4.35
N ALA A 356 29.02 -9.93 4.90
CA ALA A 356 28.82 -11.33 5.22
C ALA A 356 27.82 -11.55 6.37
N LYS A 357 27.79 -10.67 7.37
CA LYS A 357 26.74 -10.68 8.41
C LYS A 357 25.37 -10.34 7.83
N ALA A 358 25.29 -9.41 6.86
CA ALA A 358 24.06 -9.09 6.15
C ALA A 358 23.47 -10.35 5.48
N GLN A 359 24.28 -11.11 4.72
CA GLN A 359 23.83 -12.36 4.09
C GLN A 359 23.39 -13.45 5.09
N VAL A 360 23.84 -13.39 6.35
CA VAL A 360 23.38 -14.28 7.43
C VAL A 360 22.06 -13.78 8.00
N ALA A 361 21.89 -12.46 8.10
CA ALA A 361 20.64 -11.81 8.51
C ALA A 361 19.51 -11.98 7.47
N GLY A 362 19.81 -12.47 6.26
CA GLY A 362 18.82 -12.93 5.28
C GLY A 362 18.74 -12.04 4.06
N SER A 363 17.60 -11.39 3.86
CA SER A 363 17.31 -10.56 2.69
C SER A 363 17.15 -9.08 3.09
N PRO A 364 17.48 -8.14 2.19
CA PRO A 364 17.15 -6.73 2.37
C PRO A 364 15.65 -6.51 2.59
N TYR A 365 15.31 -5.53 3.40
CA TYR A 365 13.94 -5.00 3.46
C TYR A 365 13.71 -3.97 2.36
N TYR A 366 14.69 -3.09 2.14
CA TYR A 366 14.58 -2.00 1.17
C TYR A 366 15.35 -2.28 -0.13
N ARG A 367 14.78 -1.86 -1.26
CA ARG A 367 15.42 -1.97 -2.58
C ARG A 367 16.76 -1.22 -2.62
N TYR A 368 16.79 -0.02 -2.05
CA TYR A 368 17.99 0.81 -1.99
C TYR A 368 19.14 0.11 -1.25
N THR A 369 18.85 -0.61 -0.17
CA THR A 369 19.85 -1.43 0.54
C THR A 369 20.48 -2.49 -0.38
N ASN A 370 19.70 -3.16 -1.22
CA ASN A 370 20.23 -4.13 -2.17
C ASN A 370 21.11 -3.46 -3.24
N GLN A 371 20.71 -2.28 -3.72
CA GLN A 371 21.52 -1.48 -4.63
C GLN A 371 22.85 -1.09 -3.98
N LEU A 372 22.82 -0.58 -2.75
CA LEU A 372 24.01 -0.19 -2.00
C LEU A 372 24.94 -1.38 -1.74
N PHE A 373 24.37 -2.56 -1.41
CA PHE A 373 25.14 -3.80 -1.32
C PHE A 373 25.86 -4.12 -2.64
N ALA A 374 25.15 -4.02 -3.77
CA ALA A 374 25.70 -4.29 -5.09
C ALA A 374 26.85 -3.35 -5.46
N GLU A 375 26.66 -2.05 -5.21
CA GLU A 375 27.67 -1.00 -5.45
C GLU A 375 28.92 -1.22 -4.62
N MET A 376 28.77 -1.45 -3.30
CA MET A 376 29.91 -1.76 -2.43
C MET A 376 30.61 -3.06 -2.82
N ALA A 377 29.85 -4.10 -3.16
CA ALA A 377 30.42 -5.37 -3.59
C ALA A 377 31.22 -5.21 -4.88
N ALA A 378 30.71 -4.46 -5.86
CA ALA A 378 31.45 -4.15 -7.09
C ALA A 378 32.71 -3.31 -6.81
N GLY A 379 32.62 -2.30 -5.95
CA GLY A 379 33.75 -1.46 -5.55
C GLY A 379 34.85 -2.24 -4.82
N ILE A 380 34.48 -3.13 -3.89
CA ILE A 380 35.43 -4.02 -3.21
C ILE A 380 36.08 -4.99 -4.20
N ALA A 381 35.29 -5.57 -5.13
CA ALA A 381 35.85 -6.47 -6.15
C ALA A 381 36.90 -5.75 -7.01
N ASP A 382 36.65 -4.50 -7.38
CA ASP A 382 37.60 -3.70 -8.15
C ASP A 382 38.86 -3.35 -7.35
N TYR A 383 38.69 -2.93 -6.08
CA TYR A 383 39.80 -2.64 -5.16
C TYR A 383 40.73 -3.85 -4.98
N LEU A 384 40.16 -5.05 -4.80
CA LEU A 384 40.91 -6.27 -4.55
C LEU A 384 41.73 -6.73 -5.77
N LYS A 385 41.38 -6.33 -7.01
CA LYS A 385 42.20 -6.67 -8.20
C LYS A 385 43.65 -6.19 -8.07
N THR A 386 43.88 -5.06 -7.40
CA THR A 386 45.20 -4.44 -7.24
C THR A 386 45.75 -4.56 -5.83
N SER A 387 44.87 -4.72 -4.83
CA SER A 387 45.25 -4.69 -3.41
C SER A 387 45.20 -6.06 -2.71
N SER A 388 44.77 -7.13 -3.40
CA SER A 388 44.68 -8.48 -2.82
C SER A 388 45.96 -8.99 -2.12
N PRO A 389 47.20 -8.66 -2.55
CA PRO A 389 48.40 -9.10 -1.83
C PRO A 389 48.58 -8.45 -0.45
N ARG A 390 47.93 -7.30 -0.21
CA ARG A 390 48.02 -6.55 1.06
C ARG A 390 46.91 -6.89 2.05
N VAL A 391 45.76 -7.32 1.54
CA VAL A 391 44.60 -7.73 2.36
C VAL A 391 44.78 -9.20 2.76
N ASP A 392 44.38 -9.55 3.98
CA ASP A 392 44.43 -10.94 4.47
C ASP A 392 43.70 -11.89 3.49
N SER A 393 44.42 -12.93 3.04
CA SER A 393 43.92 -13.96 2.13
C SER A 393 42.62 -14.64 2.62
N ALA A 394 42.39 -14.75 3.93
CA ALA A 394 41.16 -15.31 4.49
C ALA A 394 39.95 -14.40 4.23
N ILE A 395 40.17 -13.08 4.26
CA ILE A 395 39.16 -12.05 3.98
C ILE A 395 38.83 -12.05 2.49
N VAL A 396 39.85 -12.11 1.62
CA VAL A 396 39.64 -12.20 0.16
C VAL A 396 38.82 -13.44 -0.19
N LYS A 397 39.18 -14.62 0.34
CA LYS A 397 38.40 -15.86 0.13
C LYS A 397 36.97 -15.79 0.70
N ARG A 398 36.75 -15.01 1.76
CA ARG A 398 35.41 -14.76 2.30
C ARG A 398 34.60 -13.89 1.33
N PHE A 399 35.22 -12.86 0.79
CA PHE A 399 34.60 -12.01 -0.22
C PHE A 399 34.25 -12.78 -1.49
N ASP A 400 35.15 -13.59 -2.04
CA ASP A 400 34.87 -14.38 -3.25
C ASP A 400 33.63 -15.28 -3.09
N ARG A 401 33.48 -15.90 -1.92
CA ARG A 401 32.29 -16.72 -1.59
C ARG A 401 31.02 -15.89 -1.52
N LEU A 402 31.09 -14.73 -0.88
CA LEU A 402 29.98 -13.79 -0.73
C LEU A 402 29.54 -13.23 -2.09
N TYR A 403 30.51 -12.73 -2.86
CA TYR A 403 30.32 -12.12 -4.16
C TYR A 403 29.79 -13.12 -5.18
N GLY A 404 30.36 -14.33 -5.20
CA GLY A 404 29.88 -15.43 -6.03
C GLY A 404 28.48 -15.91 -5.65
N ARG A 405 28.13 -15.94 -4.35
CA ARG A 405 26.75 -16.23 -3.92
C ARG A 405 25.77 -15.18 -4.41
N TRP A 406 26.07 -13.90 -4.18
CA TRP A 406 25.21 -12.79 -4.59
C TRP A 406 24.97 -12.78 -6.10
N HIS A 407 26.02 -12.95 -6.92
CA HIS A 407 25.90 -13.04 -8.38
C HIS A 407 24.95 -14.15 -8.85
N ARG A 408 24.99 -15.32 -8.20
CA ARG A 408 24.11 -16.44 -8.56
C ARG A 408 22.65 -16.18 -8.19
N GLU A 409 22.39 -15.33 -7.21
CA GLU A 409 21.04 -15.01 -6.73
C GLU A 409 20.39 -13.85 -7.53
N LEU A 410 21.16 -13.08 -8.31
CA LEU A 410 20.66 -11.95 -9.12
C LEU A 410 19.40 -12.25 -9.94
N PRO A 411 19.26 -13.40 -10.64
CA PRO A 411 18.05 -13.68 -11.43
C PRO A 411 16.77 -13.84 -10.59
N LEU A 412 16.91 -14.02 -9.28
CA LEU A 412 15.80 -14.16 -8.34
C LEU A 412 15.43 -12.81 -7.70
N GLN A 413 16.29 -11.80 -7.77
CA GLN A 413 16.07 -10.51 -7.11
C GLN A 413 15.14 -9.63 -7.94
N ARG A 414 14.26 -8.90 -7.27
CA ARG A 414 13.34 -7.91 -7.85
C ARG A 414 13.20 -6.72 -6.89
N GLY A 415 12.58 -5.65 -7.37
CA GLY A 415 12.19 -4.52 -6.55
C GLY A 415 11.07 -3.74 -7.22
N VAL A 416 10.04 -3.42 -6.44
CA VAL A 416 8.89 -2.58 -6.85
C VAL A 416 8.74 -1.49 -5.80
N GLY A 417 8.77 -0.23 -6.24
CA GLY A 417 8.97 0.92 -5.35
C GLY A 417 10.20 0.74 -4.47
N TRP A 418 10.09 1.10 -3.19
CA TRP A 418 11.16 0.94 -2.20
C TRP A 418 11.32 -0.46 -1.61
N THR A 419 10.41 -1.39 -1.89
CA THR A 419 10.43 -2.71 -1.24
C THR A 419 11.32 -3.66 -2.04
N PHE A 420 12.23 -4.36 -1.35
CA PHE A 420 13.00 -5.44 -1.97
C PHE A 420 12.17 -6.72 -2.01
N THR A 421 12.19 -7.40 -3.16
CA THR A 421 11.48 -8.67 -3.34
C THR A 421 12.37 -9.71 -3.97
N TRP A 422 12.01 -10.98 -3.76
CA TRP A 422 12.67 -12.08 -4.44
C TRP A 422 11.68 -13.13 -4.91
N LEU A 423 12.06 -13.79 -5.99
CA LEU A 423 11.32 -14.88 -6.59
C LEU A 423 11.69 -16.20 -5.92
N ALA A 424 10.69 -17.05 -5.71
CA ALA A 424 10.94 -18.42 -5.31
C ALA A 424 11.77 -19.13 -6.39
N ARG A 425 12.79 -19.88 -5.95
CA ARG A 425 13.64 -20.67 -6.83
C ARG A 425 12.93 -21.92 -7.34
N ASP A 426 13.23 -22.30 -8.56
CA ASP A 426 12.87 -23.61 -9.09
C ASP A 426 13.80 -24.69 -8.51
N LEU A 427 13.26 -25.53 -7.61
CA LEU A 427 14.01 -26.59 -6.95
C LEU A 427 14.39 -27.73 -7.91
N ALA A 428 13.61 -27.97 -8.96
CA ALA A 428 13.91 -29.00 -9.94
C ALA A 428 15.08 -28.56 -10.83
N ALA A 429 15.03 -27.33 -11.34
CA ALA A 429 16.13 -26.75 -12.12
C ALA A 429 17.44 -26.68 -11.31
N LEU A 430 17.35 -26.33 -10.02
CA LEU A 430 18.50 -26.33 -9.12
C LEU A 430 19.07 -27.74 -8.93
N LYS A 431 18.21 -28.74 -8.71
CA LYS A 431 18.66 -30.12 -8.46
C LYS A 431 19.26 -30.78 -9.71
N GLU A 432 18.65 -30.56 -10.87
CA GLU A 432 19.02 -31.24 -12.12
C GLU A 432 20.14 -30.55 -12.87
N ARG A 433 20.16 -29.21 -12.85
CA ARG A 433 21.06 -28.40 -13.70
C ARG A 433 22.00 -27.52 -12.90
N ASN A 434 21.89 -27.50 -11.57
CA ASN A 434 22.64 -26.61 -10.68
C ASN A 434 22.50 -25.12 -11.06
N VAL A 435 21.33 -24.74 -11.61
CA VAL A 435 21.03 -23.36 -12.00
C VAL A 435 19.95 -22.78 -11.09
N LEU A 436 20.20 -21.58 -10.57
CA LEU A 436 19.21 -20.81 -9.84
C LEU A 436 18.38 -19.98 -10.82
N VAL A 437 17.16 -20.44 -11.08
CA VAL A 437 16.17 -19.73 -11.88
C VAL A 437 14.85 -19.54 -11.12
N PRO A 438 14.05 -18.52 -11.45
CA PRO A 438 12.73 -18.35 -10.86
C PRO A 438 11.78 -19.50 -11.18
N TYR A 439 10.98 -19.90 -10.20
CA TYR A 439 9.89 -20.86 -10.37
C TYR A 439 8.71 -20.20 -11.08
N ARG A 440 8.45 -20.59 -12.34
CA ARG A 440 7.39 -20.00 -13.18
C ARG A 440 6.11 -20.82 -13.31
N GLN A 441 6.10 -22.05 -12.82
CA GLN A 441 4.97 -22.98 -12.93
C GLN A 441 4.07 -22.97 -11.69
N ALA A 442 3.96 -21.82 -11.00
CA ALA A 442 3.19 -21.71 -9.77
C ALA A 442 1.71 -22.07 -10.00
N SER A 443 1.09 -22.80 -9.07
CA SER A 443 -0.33 -23.18 -9.15
C SER A 443 -1.29 -22.04 -8.79
N GLY A 444 -0.76 -20.89 -8.37
CA GLY A 444 -1.53 -19.80 -7.76
C GLY A 444 -2.00 -20.09 -6.34
N LYS A 445 -1.63 -21.25 -5.74
CA LYS A 445 -1.95 -21.61 -4.34
C LYS A 445 -0.69 -21.64 -3.48
N LEU A 446 -0.77 -21.00 -2.32
CA LEU A 446 0.22 -21.09 -1.25
C LEU A 446 -0.08 -22.29 -0.34
N ARG A 447 0.90 -22.69 0.47
CA ARG A 447 0.78 -23.85 1.38
C ARG A 447 0.25 -23.38 2.73
N HIS A 448 -0.85 -23.95 3.20
CA HIS A 448 -1.44 -23.59 4.51
C HIS A 448 -0.59 -24.02 5.72
N ARG A 449 0.30 -25.00 5.54
CA ARG A 449 1.08 -25.56 6.66
C ARG A 449 2.01 -24.54 7.33
N ASP A 450 2.56 -23.62 6.56
CA ASP A 450 3.59 -22.66 6.98
C ASP A 450 3.26 -21.22 6.55
N THR A 451 2.02 -20.98 6.13
CA THR A 451 1.56 -19.69 5.63
C THR A 451 0.10 -19.49 6.04
N SER A 452 -0.17 -18.40 6.75
CA SER A 452 -1.53 -17.91 6.98
C SER A 452 -2.03 -17.27 5.69
N ILE A 453 -3.03 -17.87 5.04
CA ILE A 453 -3.59 -17.34 3.78
C ILE A 453 -4.61 -16.27 4.12
N ILE A 454 -4.28 -15.04 3.76
CA ILE A 454 -5.12 -13.88 4.08
C ILE A 454 -6.01 -13.47 2.91
N PHE A 455 -5.67 -13.89 1.69
CA PHE A 455 -6.49 -13.61 0.50
C PHE A 455 -6.36 -14.73 -0.54
N GLU A 456 -7.49 -15.16 -1.09
CA GLU A 456 -7.56 -16.01 -2.27
C GLU A 456 -8.48 -15.41 -3.34
N GLY A 457 -8.00 -15.36 -4.57
CA GLY A 457 -8.75 -14.71 -5.63
C GLY A 457 -8.25 -14.99 -7.03
N GLN A 458 -8.67 -14.13 -7.94
CA GLN A 458 -8.30 -14.11 -9.35
C GLN A 458 -7.87 -12.70 -9.73
N VAL A 459 -6.79 -12.60 -10.50
CA VAL A 459 -6.38 -11.37 -11.16
C VAL A 459 -6.71 -11.45 -12.65
N SER A 460 -7.15 -10.33 -13.20
CA SER A 460 -7.20 -10.05 -14.62
C SER A 460 -6.83 -8.58 -14.85
N ALA A 461 -6.77 -8.13 -16.11
CA ALA A 461 -6.41 -6.76 -16.43
C ALA A 461 -7.23 -5.71 -15.63
N GLY A 462 -6.56 -4.98 -14.74
CA GLY A 462 -7.17 -3.93 -13.93
C GLY A 462 -8.16 -4.42 -12.86
N GLN A 463 -8.26 -5.73 -12.60
CA GLN A 463 -9.29 -6.29 -11.73
C GLN A 463 -8.75 -7.37 -10.80
N ILE A 464 -9.16 -7.29 -9.54
CA ILE A 464 -8.96 -8.32 -8.52
C ILE A 464 -10.34 -8.80 -8.09
N ALA A 465 -10.58 -10.11 -8.19
CA ALA A 465 -11.83 -10.76 -7.78
C ALA A 465 -11.55 -11.83 -6.73
N ILE A 466 -12.52 -12.10 -5.86
CA ILE A 466 -12.38 -13.07 -4.76
C ILE A 466 -13.02 -14.39 -5.16
N ILE A 467 -12.46 -15.51 -4.70
CA ILE A 467 -12.98 -16.86 -5.00
C ILE A 467 -13.37 -17.53 -3.67
N GLY A 468 -14.55 -18.16 -3.61
CA GLY A 468 -15.00 -18.92 -2.44
C GLY A 468 -16.11 -19.94 -2.74
N GLY A 469 -16.31 -20.92 -1.86
CA GLY A 469 -17.46 -21.86 -1.91
C GLY A 469 -17.23 -23.25 -2.52
N GLY A 470 -15.98 -23.67 -2.79
CA GLY A 470 -15.70 -25.02 -3.31
C GLY A 470 -15.77 -26.12 -2.23
N ARG A 471 -16.06 -27.38 -2.63
CA ARG A 471 -16.12 -28.56 -1.72
C ARG A 471 -14.87 -28.76 -0.83
N ASP A 472 -13.69 -28.31 -1.26
CA ASP A 472 -12.44 -28.41 -0.49
C ASP A 472 -12.32 -27.35 0.62
N ALA A 473 -13.07 -26.23 0.54
CA ALA A 473 -13.05 -25.18 1.57
C ALA A 473 -13.65 -25.65 2.91
N LEU A 474 -14.52 -26.67 2.87
CA LEU A 474 -15.13 -27.28 4.06
C LEU A 474 -14.17 -28.17 4.86
N ARG A 475 -13.00 -28.54 4.32
CA ARG A 475 -12.03 -29.42 5.01
C ARG A 475 -10.99 -28.65 5.84
N GLY A 476 -10.95 -27.33 5.73
CA GLY A 476 -9.90 -26.49 6.31
C GLY A 476 -10.33 -25.61 7.47
N LEU A 477 -11.54 -25.73 8.00
CA LEU A 477 -12.00 -24.96 9.16
C LEU A 477 -11.28 -25.46 10.43
N PRO A 478 -10.42 -24.66 11.09
CA PRO A 478 -10.21 -24.85 12.52
C PRO A 478 -11.53 -24.51 13.20
N ASN A 479 -12.05 -25.45 13.99
CA ASN A 479 -13.12 -25.16 14.93
C ASN A 479 -12.69 -23.99 15.82
N ASN A 480 -13.59 -23.00 15.97
CA ASN A 480 -13.51 -21.89 16.91
C ASN A 480 -12.24 -21.04 16.84
N ASP A 481 -12.36 -19.86 16.21
CA ASP A 481 -12.41 -18.62 16.98
C ASP A 481 -12.50 -17.44 16.00
N VAL A 482 -13.71 -16.88 15.87
CA VAL A 482 -13.85 -15.46 15.59
C VAL A 482 -13.38 -14.77 16.87
N VAL A 483 -12.06 -14.55 17.02
CA VAL A 483 -11.54 -13.69 18.10
C VAL A 483 -11.93 -12.26 17.77
N LEU A 484 -13.12 -11.89 18.23
CA LEU A 484 -13.49 -10.54 18.56
C LEU A 484 -12.61 -10.11 19.74
N SER A 485 -11.74 -9.13 19.57
CA SER A 485 -11.08 -8.48 20.70
C SER A 485 -11.28 -6.98 20.62
N THR A 486 -12.22 -6.55 21.46
CA THR A 486 -12.30 -5.23 22.09
C THR A 486 -10.95 -4.85 22.70
N ALA A 487 -10.31 -3.81 22.19
CA ALA A 487 -9.30 -3.03 22.90
C ALA A 487 -9.39 -1.59 22.39
N ASP A 488 -10.16 -0.82 23.15
CA ASP A 488 -10.29 0.62 23.11
C ASP A 488 -8.95 1.22 23.60
N GLU A 489 -8.27 2.01 22.77
CA GLU A 489 -7.30 3.01 23.23
C GLU A 489 -7.00 4.05 22.13
N ARG A 490 -7.86 5.08 22.11
CA ARG A 490 -7.60 6.51 21.82
C ARG A 490 -6.64 6.86 20.67
N SER A 491 -7.23 7.16 19.52
CA SER A 491 -6.90 8.35 18.73
C SER A 491 -8.20 9.12 18.53
N GLU A 492 -8.31 10.30 19.16
CA GLU A 492 -9.41 11.22 18.87
C GLU A 492 -9.29 11.71 17.41
N ASP A 493 -10.44 11.92 16.77
CA ASP A 493 -10.68 12.61 15.48
C ASP A 493 -10.97 11.85 14.18
N VAL A 494 -11.26 10.53 14.20
CA VAL A 494 -12.05 9.89 13.12
C VAL A 494 -13.01 8.85 13.68
N PRO A 495 -14.35 8.92 13.43
CA PRO A 495 -15.26 7.85 13.85
C PRO A 495 -14.88 6.53 13.16
N GLU A 496 -14.34 5.60 13.94
CA GLU A 496 -13.95 4.28 13.47
C GLU A 496 -15.19 3.42 13.22
N TYR A 497 -15.69 3.45 11.97
CA TYR A 497 -16.79 2.61 11.48
C TYR A 497 -16.33 1.17 11.18
N GLY A 498 -15.77 0.50 12.18
CA GLY A 498 -15.28 -0.88 12.10
C GLY A 498 -16.42 -1.91 12.07
N LEU A 499 -16.14 -3.12 11.56
CA LEU A 499 -17.09 -4.25 11.49
C LEU A 499 -17.83 -4.49 12.82
N SER A 500 -17.16 -4.27 13.96
CA SER A 500 -17.69 -4.47 15.31
C SER A 500 -18.95 -3.66 15.63
N ARG A 501 -19.22 -2.57 14.90
CA ARG A 501 -20.42 -1.74 15.06
C ARG A 501 -21.58 -2.16 14.16
N MET A 502 -21.40 -3.18 13.33
CA MET A 502 -22.44 -3.68 12.43
C MET A 502 -23.57 -4.34 13.22
N PRO A 503 -24.82 -3.83 13.15
CA PRO A 503 -25.94 -4.39 13.89
C PRO A 503 -26.17 -5.88 13.63
N ALA A 504 -25.97 -6.33 12.38
CA ALA A 504 -26.12 -7.73 11.98
C ALA A 504 -25.26 -8.70 12.79
N LEU A 505 -24.06 -8.31 13.26
CA LEU A 505 -23.21 -9.21 14.06
C LEU A 505 -23.79 -9.52 15.45
N SER A 506 -24.72 -8.72 15.94
CA SER A 506 -25.44 -8.97 17.19
C SER A 506 -26.65 -9.91 17.04
N ARG A 507 -27.10 -10.15 15.81
CA ARG A 507 -28.23 -11.04 15.50
C ARG A 507 -27.72 -12.47 15.32
N ALA A 508 -28.55 -13.45 15.69
CA ALA A 508 -28.22 -14.86 15.51
C ALA A 508 -27.93 -15.16 14.03
N PRO A 509 -26.94 -16.00 13.71
CA PRO A 509 -26.70 -16.41 12.33
C PRO A 509 -27.92 -17.14 11.75
N GLY A 510 -28.08 -17.02 10.44
CA GLY A 510 -29.03 -17.82 9.67
C GLY A 510 -28.70 -19.32 9.69
N PRO A 511 -29.39 -20.14 8.87
CA PRO A 511 -29.11 -21.56 8.76
C PRO A 511 -27.64 -21.85 8.44
N ASP A 512 -27.08 -23.00 8.88
CA ASP A 512 -25.66 -23.34 8.68
C ASP A 512 -25.18 -23.25 7.22
N LYS A 513 -26.08 -23.50 6.26
CA LYS A 513 -25.79 -23.43 4.82
C LYS A 513 -25.79 -22.00 4.27
N ASP A 514 -26.44 -21.07 4.96
CA ASP A 514 -26.49 -19.65 4.61
C ASP A 514 -26.57 -18.77 5.87
N PRO A 515 -25.44 -18.56 6.56
CA PRO A 515 -25.40 -17.90 7.87
C PRO A 515 -25.79 -16.41 7.85
N ASN A 516 -25.90 -15.80 6.67
CA ASN A 516 -26.27 -14.40 6.52
C ASN A 516 -27.76 -14.19 6.31
N ARG A 517 -28.51 -15.25 5.98
CA ARG A 517 -29.93 -15.16 5.67
C ARG A 517 -30.74 -14.62 6.85
N GLY A 518 -31.46 -13.52 6.61
CA GLY A 518 -32.29 -12.82 7.60
C GLY A 518 -31.50 -12.00 8.62
N ARG A 519 -30.19 -11.81 8.44
CA ARG A 519 -29.31 -11.15 9.42
C ARG A 519 -29.15 -9.65 9.16
N PHE A 520 -29.46 -9.18 7.96
CA PHE A 520 -29.18 -7.82 7.45
C PHE A 520 -30.47 -7.06 7.05
N GLY A 521 -31.58 -7.30 7.75
CA GLY A 521 -32.84 -6.59 7.53
C GLY A 521 -33.71 -7.15 6.40
N GLY A 522 -33.19 -8.08 5.59
CA GLY A 522 -33.97 -8.84 4.60
C GLY A 522 -34.42 -8.05 3.35
N GLN A 523 -34.05 -6.78 3.22
CA GLN A 523 -34.42 -5.92 2.09
C GLN A 523 -33.20 -5.60 1.22
N ALA A 524 -33.34 -5.75 -0.09
CA ALA A 524 -32.28 -5.38 -1.05
C ALA A 524 -32.27 -3.88 -1.38
N SER A 525 -33.30 -3.13 -0.97
CA SER A 525 -33.43 -1.70 -1.20
C SER A 525 -33.99 -1.00 0.04
N GLU A 526 -33.33 0.07 0.48
CA GLU A 526 -33.76 0.88 1.62
C GLU A 526 -33.19 2.31 1.50
N SER A 527 -34.02 3.31 1.80
CA SER A 527 -33.62 4.72 1.92
C SER A 527 -32.80 5.28 0.74
N GLY A 528 -33.14 4.87 -0.50
CA GLY A 528 -32.47 5.33 -1.73
C GLY A 528 -31.17 4.58 -2.07
N PHE A 529 -30.85 3.51 -1.35
CA PHE A 529 -29.77 2.59 -1.69
C PHE A 529 -30.32 1.25 -2.19
N HIS A 530 -29.67 0.69 -3.22
CA HIS A 530 -30.10 -0.53 -3.89
C HIS A 530 -28.93 -1.52 -4.01
N LEU A 531 -29.08 -2.73 -3.46
CA LEU A 531 -28.16 -3.84 -3.63
C LEU A 531 -28.62 -4.75 -4.77
N MET A 532 -27.80 -4.84 -5.81
CA MET A 532 -28.07 -5.61 -7.02
C MET A 532 -27.00 -6.67 -7.26
N ALA A 533 -27.38 -7.80 -7.86
CA ALA A 533 -26.45 -8.82 -8.32
C ALA A 533 -26.62 -9.07 -9.82
N ALA A 534 -25.50 -9.20 -10.53
CA ALA A 534 -25.45 -9.64 -11.92
C ALA A 534 -24.52 -10.86 -12.07
N PHE A 535 -24.80 -11.71 -13.05
CA PHE A 535 -24.11 -12.98 -13.22
C PHE A 535 -23.38 -13.05 -14.57
N GLU A 536 -22.14 -13.49 -14.54
CA GLU A 536 -21.32 -13.73 -15.73
C GLU A 536 -20.87 -15.19 -15.80
N PRO A 537 -20.96 -15.85 -16.96
CA PRO A 537 -20.49 -17.21 -17.13
C PRO A 537 -18.97 -17.28 -16.97
N THR A 538 -18.49 -18.38 -16.40
CA THR A 538 -17.05 -18.69 -16.36
C THR A 538 -16.71 -19.86 -17.29
N LYS A 539 -15.42 -20.12 -17.51
CA LYS A 539 -14.97 -21.29 -18.30
C LYS A 539 -15.34 -22.62 -17.62
N HIS A 540 -15.54 -22.63 -16.30
CA HIS A 540 -15.94 -23.81 -15.55
C HIS A 540 -17.45 -23.78 -15.28
N ARG A 541 -18.16 -24.85 -15.66
CA ARG A 541 -19.61 -24.98 -15.47
C ARG A 541 -20.04 -24.93 -14.00
N ASP A 542 -19.14 -25.29 -13.09
CA ASP A 542 -19.36 -25.28 -11.65
C ASP A 542 -19.11 -23.93 -10.98
N TRP A 543 -18.77 -22.88 -11.73
CA TRP A 543 -18.45 -21.57 -11.16
C TRP A 543 -19.16 -20.47 -11.92
N VAL A 544 -19.72 -19.52 -11.19
CA VAL A 544 -20.29 -18.29 -11.74
C VAL A 544 -19.52 -17.09 -11.21
N THR A 545 -19.33 -16.07 -12.05
CA THR A 545 -18.88 -14.76 -11.56
C THR A 545 -20.11 -13.95 -11.15
N VAL A 546 -20.16 -13.55 -9.88
CA VAL A 546 -21.19 -12.69 -9.33
C VAL A 546 -20.63 -11.27 -9.22
N VAL A 547 -21.41 -10.31 -9.68
CA VAL A 547 -21.11 -8.89 -9.60
C VAL A 547 -22.15 -8.24 -8.71
N LEU A 548 -21.74 -7.88 -7.49
CA LEU A 548 -22.56 -7.17 -6.53
C LEU A 548 -22.36 -5.67 -6.69
N THR A 549 -23.44 -4.90 -6.73
CA THR A 549 -23.40 -3.45 -6.83
C THR A 549 -24.35 -2.86 -5.81
N VAL A 550 -23.82 -2.01 -4.92
CA VAL A 550 -24.63 -1.09 -4.13
C VAL A 550 -24.68 0.22 -4.90
N GLU A 551 -25.88 0.66 -5.27
CA GLU A 551 -26.12 1.91 -5.99
C GLU A 551 -26.93 2.86 -5.12
N ALA A 552 -26.43 4.10 -4.98
CA ALA A 552 -27.14 5.19 -4.36
C ALA A 552 -27.90 6.00 -5.42
N GLU A 553 -29.13 6.43 -5.10
CA GLU A 553 -29.89 7.35 -5.93
C GLU A 553 -29.20 8.70 -6.10
N ARG A 554 -29.50 9.41 -7.19
CA ARG A 554 -28.86 10.70 -7.53
C ARG A 554 -29.04 11.79 -6.48
N SER A 555 -30.08 11.68 -5.65
CA SER A 555 -30.36 12.61 -4.54
C SER A 555 -29.45 12.40 -3.34
N ILE A 556 -28.81 11.23 -3.23
CA ILE A 556 -27.94 10.87 -2.11
C ILE A 556 -26.53 11.38 -2.39
N LYS A 557 -26.03 12.26 -1.51
CA LYS A 557 -24.67 12.77 -1.59
C LYS A 557 -23.70 11.74 -1.01
N ILE A 558 -22.88 11.15 -1.88
CA ILE A 558 -21.78 10.25 -1.50
C ILE A 558 -20.48 11.06 -1.40
N GLY A 559 -19.84 11.04 -0.25
CA GLY A 559 -18.54 11.67 -0.02
C GLY A 559 -17.38 10.86 -0.59
N LEU A 560 -16.27 11.52 -0.92
CA LEU A 560 -15.03 10.80 -1.25
C LEU A 560 -14.56 9.96 -0.05
N GLY A 561 -14.37 8.66 -0.28
CA GLY A 561 -13.96 7.71 0.75
C GLY A 561 -15.12 7.00 1.47
N ASP A 562 -16.38 7.33 1.15
CA ASP A 562 -17.52 6.55 1.61
C ASP A 562 -17.42 5.10 1.11
N PHE A 563 -17.92 4.14 1.90
CA PHE A 563 -17.75 2.73 1.62
C PHE A 563 -18.94 1.89 2.10
N ALA A 564 -19.04 0.68 1.54
CA ALA A 564 -19.96 -0.37 1.95
C ALA A 564 -19.16 -1.58 2.46
N TRP A 565 -19.61 -2.18 3.56
CA TRP A 565 -19.14 -3.49 3.99
C TRP A 565 -19.98 -4.57 3.31
N PHE A 566 -19.37 -5.40 2.48
CA PHE A 566 -20.00 -6.61 1.93
C PHE A 566 -19.66 -7.80 2.82
N VAL A 567 -20.68 -8.44 3.37
CA VAL A 567 -20.57 -9.68 4.16
C VAL A 567 -21.03 -10.86 3.31
N LEU A 568 -20.06 -11.71 2.99
CA LEU A 568 -20.19 -12.91 2.17
C LEU A 568 -20.35 -14.15 3.06
N HIS A 569 -20.52 -15.32 2.41
CA HIS A 569 -20.51 -16.60 3.09
C HIS A 569 -19.15 -16.87 3.79
N PRO A 570 -19.09 -17.56 4.95
CA PRO A 570 -17.84 -17.84 5.66
C PRO A 570 -16.77 -18.63 4.87
N THR A 571 -17.13 -19.24 3.74
CA THR A 571 -16.19 -19.93 2.85
C THR A 571 -15.36 -19.00 1.96
N PHE A 572 -15.61 -17.69 2.02
CA PHE A 572 -14.77 -16.68 1.38
C PHE A 572 -13.68 -16.23 2.36
N SER A 573 -12.48 -15.97 1.84
CA SER A 573 -11.35 -15.48 2.64
C SER A 573 -10.82 -14.16 2.05
N PRO A 574 -11.16 -13.00 2.67
CA PRO A 574 -12.02 -12.83 3.85
C PRO A 574 -13.52 -12.92 3.53
N SER A 575 -14.34 -13.19 4.55
CA SER A 575 -15.80 -13.26 4.44
C SER A 575 -16.49 -11.91 4.58
N ALA A 576 -15.79 -10.86 5.01
CA ALA A 576 -16.28 -9.50 5.04
C ALA A 576 -15.26 -8.55 4.39
N LEU A 577 -15.73 -7.66 3.52
CA LEU A 577 -14.90 -6.80 2.70
C LEU A 577 -15.41 -5.37 2.71
N LYS A 578 -14.49 -4.44 2.96
CA LYS A 578 -14.73 -3.01 2.81
C LYS A 578 -14.55 -2.62 1.35
N VAL A 579 -15.57 -2.02 0.74
CA VAL A 579 -15.56 -1.61 -0.67
C VAL A 579 -15.94 -0.14 -0.80
N ALA A 580 -15.03 0.69 -1.32
CA ALA A 580 -15.28 2.11 -1.48
C ALA A 580 -16.26 2.41 -2.64
N PHE A 581 -17.03 3.49 -2.50
CA PHE A 581 -17.84 4.03 -3.58
C PHE A 581 -16.96 4.72 -4.62
N ARG A 582 -17.35 4.58 -5.88
CA ARG A 582 -16.85 5.37 -7.01
C ARG A 582 -18.04 6.03 -7.69
N GLY A 583 -18.17 7.34 -7.53
CA GLY A 583 -19.43 8.02 -7.82
C GLY A 583 -20.54 7.50 -6.91
N ASN A 584 -21.67 7.12 -7.48
CA ASN A 584 -22.82 6.61 -6.74
C ASN A 584 -22.83 5.08 -6.54
N ARG A 585 -21.75 4.37 -6.87
CA ARG A 585 -21.72 2.89 -6.83
C ARG A 585 -20.52 2.31 -6.08
N ALA A 586 -20.78 1.33 -5.22
CA ALA A 586 -19.77 0.43 -4.68
C ALA A 586 -19.94 -0.96 -5.30
N ARG A 587 -18.90 -1.50 -5.94
CA ARG A 587 -19.00 -2.73 -6.75
C ARG A 587 -17.99 -3.79 -6.33
N LEU A 588 -18.49 -4.98 -6.02
CA LEU A 588 -17.70 -6.16 -5.65
C LEU A 588 -17.88 -7.26 -6.70
N ARG A 589 -16.77 -7.85 -7.17
CA ARG A 589 -16.77 -8.94 -8.13
C ARG A 589 -16.18 -10.19 -7.48
N LEU A 590 -16.90 -11.31 -7.51
CA LEU A 590 -16.50 -12.57 -6.89
C LEU A 590 -16.85 -13.77 -7.76
N GLN A 591 -16.26 -14.93 -7.47
CA GLN A 591 -16.65 -16.23 -8.01
C GLN A 591 -17.23 -17.12 -6.92
N ALA A 592 -18.36 -17.72 -7.23
CA ALA A 592 -19.10 -18.60 -6.33
C ALA A 592 -19.46 -19.93 -7.02
N TRP A 593 -19.53 -20.98 -6.21
CA TRP A 593 -19.94 -22.33 -6.62
C TRP A 593 -21.46 -22.58 -6.42
N GLY A 594 -22.15 -21.69 -5.71
CA GLY A 594 -23.57 -21.78 -5.37
C GLY A 594 -24.12 -20.42 -4.91
N GLY A 595 -25.41 -20.38 -4.60
CA GLY A 595 -26.09 -19.24 -4.02
C GLY A 595 -25.86 -19.11 -2.53
N PHE A 596 -25.94 -17.88 -2.04
CA PHE A 596 -25.88 -17.55 -0.61
C PHE A 596 -26.47 -16.15 -0.43
N THR A 597 -26.76 -15.78 0.81
CA THR A 597 -27.23 -14.44 1.14
C THR A 597 -26.05 -13.50 1.36
N VAL A 598 -26.05 -12.38 0.63
CA VAL A 598 -25.10 -11.29 0.80
C VAL A 598 -25.71 -10.26 1.74
N GLY A 599 -24.98 -9.93 2.80
CA GLY A 599 -25.28 -8.77 3.63
C GLY A 599 -24.45 -7.56 3.20
N VAL A 600 -25.02 -6.37 3.30
CA VAL A 600 -24.31 -5.10 3.16
C VAL A 600 -24.60 -4.22 4.36
N TRP A 601 -23.57 -3.54 4.86
CA TRP A 601 -23.71 -2.49 5.86
C TRP A 601 -23.10 -1.19 5.35
N LEU A 602 -23.85 -0.10 5.46
CA LEU A 602 -23.48 1.24 5.03
C LEU A 602 -23.33 2.13 6.28
N PRO A 603 -22.13 2.26 6.86
CA PRO A 603 -21.99 2.86 8.18
C PRO A 603 -22.37 4.34 8.25
N GLN A 604 -22.04 5.10 7.20
CA GLN A 604 -22.33 6.54 7.13
C GLN A 604 -23.83 6.83 7.07
N ALA A 605 -24.60 5.96 6.41
CA ALA A 605 -26.04 6.05 6.34
C ALA A 605 -26.76 5.26 7.44
N GLY A 606 -26.02 4.47 8.24
CA GLY A 606 -26.55 3.66 9.33
C GLY A 606 -27.51 2.54 8.88
N LEU A 607 -27.42 2.07 7.63
CA LEU A 607 -28.35 1.08 7.07
C LEU A 607 -27.71 -0.27 6.74
N GLU A 608 -28.57 -1.28 6.60
CA GLU A 608 -28.20 -2.64 6.18
C GLU A 608 -29.04 -3.05 4.97
N LEU A 609 -28.43 -3.78 4.03
CA LEU A 609 -29.14 -4.35 2.88
C LEU A 609 -28.86 -5.85 2.84
N GLU A 610 -29.82 -6.62 2.33
CA GLU A 610 -29.72 -8.07 2.21
C GLU A 610 -30.16 -8.53 0.81
N CYS A 611 -29.38 -9.41 0.20
CA CYS A 611 -29.69 -9.99 -1.10
C CYS A 611 -29.44 -11.50 -1.10
N ASP A 612 -30.51 -12.29 -1.20
CA ASP A 612 -30.44 -13.73 -1.47
C ASP A 612 -30.17 -13.93 -2.97
N LEU A 613 -28.95 -14.37 -3.32
CA LEU A 613 -28.53 -14.55 -4.71
C LEU A 613 -29.39 -15.57 -5.48
N ALA A 614 -30.00 -16.53 -4.78
CA ALA A 614 -30.87 -17.53 -5.42
C ALA A 614 -32.22 -16.94 -5.85
N GLN A 615 -32.65 -15.81 -5.26
CA GLN A 615 -33.91 -15.14 -5.59
C GLN A 615 -33.76 -14.05 -6.65
N VAL A 616 -32.53 -13.73 -7.07
CA VAL A 616 -32.28 -12.70 -8.07
C VAL A 616 -32.77 -13.17 -9.45
N GLU A 617 -33.48 -12.29 -10.15
CA GLU A 617 -33.93 -12.57 -11.51
C GLU A 617 -32.75 -12.85 -12.44
N GLY A 618 -32.82 -13.94 -13.21
CA GLY A 618 -31.73 -14.37 -14.07
C GLY A 618 -30.59 -15.11 -13.36
N ALA A 619 -30.74 -15.47 -12.08
CA ALA A 619 -29.78 -16.31 -11.37
C ALA A 619 -29.56 -17.65 -12.09
N PRO A 620 -28.31 -18.02 -12.43
CA PRO A 620 -28.01 -19.30 -13.05
C PRO A 620 -28.46 -20.47 -12.19
N GLU A 621 -28.74 -21.61 -12.82
CA GLU A 621 -29.20 -22.83 -12.13
C GLU A 621 -28.29 -23.23 -10.97
N ILE A 622 -26.97 -23.09 -11.15
CA ILE A 622 -26.00 -23.38 -10.09
C ILE A 622 -26.18 -22.52 -8.83
N VAL A 623 -26.60 -21.26 -8.98
CA VAL A 623 -26.87 -20.35 -7.85
C VAL A 623 -28.21 -20.66 -7.21
N ARG A 624 -29.19 -21.12 -7.99
CA ARG A 624 -30.53 -21.42 -7.49
C ARG A 624 -30.63 -22.76 -6.77
N LEU A 625 -29.83 -23.75 -7.18
CA LEU A 625 -29.95 -25.13 -6.71
C LEU A 625 -28.89 -25.56 -5.69
N ARG A 626 -27.77 -24.85 -5.60
CA ARG A 626 -26.67 -25.16 -4.68
C ARG A 626 -26.45 -23.98 -3.76
#